data_AF-A0A357D8Q9-F1
#
_entry.id   AF-A0A357D8Q9-F1
#
_cell.length_a   1.000
_cell.length_b   1.000
_cell.length_c   1.000
_cell.angle_alpha   90.00
_cell.angle_beta   90.00
_cell.angle_gamma   90.00
#
_symmetry.space_group_name_H-M   'P 1'
#
loop_
_entity.id
_entity.type
_entity.pdbx_description
1 polymer ?
#
loop_
_entity_poly.entity_id
_entity_poly.type
_entity_poly.pdbx_seq_one_letter_code
_entity_poly.pdbx_strand_id
1 'polypeptide(L)'
;KTEMIEARADFPHAVRAEKGHGEIYRTNLLGILFTLVLNKLSSLDPHGVGLEMEAGKPGWYDAMNGLPGLFGSATPETMELLRLVRFLDQALTQLATGAASAGGQFALAVPTEIYDFYQGLAQLLTAEVSAADLPDRQSCLHTNRPAPVAAMKYWAAASTLREQYRETVFFGFAGTEQKIAGTDLHAFFRKAAVKLETAVAAANNRENGLFDTYYTNLPSEYRLTGELSPDGLPYLEATAFSHHPLPLFLEGQVRALKILDNREAAQRLHENIARSPLYDQTLEMYRVNADLSSEPFTIGRARAFSPGWLENGSIWLHMEYKYLLALLQSGLIDEFYGAAQSTLIPYLNPEVYGRSILENSSFILSSVNQDQDNHGRGYIARLSGSTAEFLSIWAFLSFGAQPFRWEETKLCFAPQPFLRSDFFTVEPQEVKFQFSPTHSETLNFPANTYAYRFLGASLVVYHNPKRGDTFGPCRVNIQGFRLRTAEGKVIELEGSIVPSPLAEEIRAGMIPRIDVFFA
;
A
#
# COMPACT_ATOMS: atom_id res chain seq x y z
N LYS A 1 20.17 20.60 -23.85
CA LYS A 1 19.19 19.61 -23.33
C LYS A 1 17.97 19.50 -24.25
N THR A 2 17.27 20.60 -24.51
CA THR A 2 16.09 20.67 -25.39
C THR A 2 16.38 20.16 -26.80
N GLU A 3 17.45 20.64 -27.43
CA GLU A 3 17.88 20.20 -28.77
C GLU A 3 18.09 18.68 -28.89
N MET A 4 18.69 18.05 -27.88
CA MET A 4 18.92 16.59 -27.87
C MET A 4 17.61 15.79 -27.77
N ILE A 5 16.60 16.33 -27.07
CA ILE A 5 15.29 15.71 -26.92
C ILE A 5 14.48 15.90 -28.22
N GLU A 6 14.50 17.11 -28.78
CA GLU A 6 13.80 17.47 -30.03
C GLU A 6 14.36 16.76 -31.26
N ALA A 7 15.64 16.40 -31.27
CA ALA A 7 16.28 15.64 -32.35
C ALA A 7 15.82 14.17 -32.43
N ARG A 8 15.07 13.65 -31.45
CA ARG A 8 14.61 12.27 -31.40
C ARG A 8 13.28 12.11 -32.14
N ALA A 9 13.25 11.24 -33.15
CA ALA A 9 12.05 10.98 -33.95
C ALA A 9 10.93 10.29 -33.13
N ASP A 10 11.30 9.33 -32.28
CA ASP A 10 10.36 8.53 -31.49
C ASP A 10 10.72 8.54 -29.99
N PHE A 11 9.67 8.56 -29.15
CA PHE A 11 9.77 8.55 -27.68
C PHE A 11 10.85 9.52 -27.15
N PRO A 12 10.69 10.83 -27.38
CA PRO A 12 11.74 11.82 -27.12
C PRO A 12 12.17 11.87 -25.64
N HIS A 13 11.30 11.45 -24.72
CA HIS A 13 11.56 11.44 -23.28
C HIS A 13 11.99 10.07 -22.70
N ALA A 14 12.16 9.04 -23.54
CA ALA A 14 12.66 7.75 -23.07
C ALA A 14 14.14 7.84 -22.65
N VAL A 15 14.51 7.09 -21.62
CA VAL A 15 15.90 6.92 -21.20
C VAL A 15 16.65 6.09 -22.25
N ARG A 16 17.87 6.51 -22.58
CA ARG A 16 18.68 5.94 -23.68
C ARG A 16 20.09 5.57 -23.22
N ALA A 17 20.73 4.68 -23.98
CA ALA A 17 22.14 4.35 -23.85
C ALA A 17 23.04 5.49 -24.39
N GLU A 18 24.36 5.31 -24.31
CA GLU A 18 25.38 6.26 -24.78
C GLU A 18 25.12 7.70 -24.29
N LYS A 19 24.79 7.83 -23.00
CA LYS A 19 24.48 9.11 -22.34
C LYS A 19 23.40 9.91 -23.08
N GLY A 20 22.40 9.23 -23.63
CA GLY A 20 21.25 9.86 -24.27
C GLY A 20 21.28 9.89 -25.79
N HIS A 21 22.38 9.47 -26.41
CA HIS A 21 22.56 9.48 -27.87
C HIS A 21 22.24 8.14 -28.54
N GLY A 22 22.23 7.05 -27.75
CA GLY A 22 21.99 5.70 -28.27
C GLY A 22 20.52 5.30 -28.31
N GLU A 23 20.32 4.00 -28.41
CA GLU A 23 19.00 3.38 -28.41
C GLU A 23 18.28 3.51 -27.06
N ILE A 24 16.95 3.32 -27.09
CA ILE A 24 16.13 3.26 -25.88
C ILE A 24 16.63 2.11 -25.00
N TYR A 25 17.00 2.42 -23.75
CA TYR A 25 17.43 1.41 -22.81
C TYR A 25 16.22 0.59 -22.34
N ARG A 26 16.36 -0.74 -22.35
CA ARG A 26 15.31 -1.69 -21.96
C ARG A 26 15.79 -2.54 -20.81
N THR A 27 14.94 -2.68 -19.80
CA THR A 27 15.16 -3.56 -18.65
C THR A 27 13.86 -4.28 -18.28
N ASN A 28 13.92 -5.18 -17.31
CA ASN A 28 12.78 -5.93 -16.81
C ASN A 28 12.17 -5.26 -15.55
N LEU A 29 11.01 -5.76 -15.12
CA LEU A 29 10.30 -5.22 -13.95
C LEU A 29 11.15 -5.28 -12.67
N LEU A 30 11.92 -6.34 -12.46
CA LEU A 30 12.80 -6.46 -11.29
C LEU A 30 13.88 -5.38 -11.29
N GLY A 31 14.49 -5.08 -12.45
CA GLY A 31 15.46 -3.99 -12.59
C GLY A 31 14.85 -2.62 -12.26
N ILE A 32 13.61 -2.37 -12.68
CA ILE A 32 12.87 -1.13 -12.37
C ILE A 32 12.60 -1.03 -10.86
N LEU A 33 12.06 -2.09 -10.26
CA LEU A 33 11.72 -2.10 -8.82
C LEU A 33 12.98 -2.05 -7.95
N PHE A 34 14.06 -2.70 -8.36
CA PHE A 34 15.36 -2.60 -7.67
C PHE A 34 15.89 -1.17 -7.72
N THR A 35 15.85 -0.52 -8.88
CA THR A 35 16.25 0.90 -9.02
C THR A 35 15.41 1.81 -8.13
N LEU A 36 14.10 1.55 -8.02
CA LEU A 36 13.21 2.26 -7.10
C LEU A 36 13.64 2.06 -5.64
N VAL A 37 13.96 0.82 -5.23
CA VAL A 37 14.46 0.54 -3.88
C VAL A 37 15.75 1.31 -3.59
N LEU A 38 16.73 1.30 -4.48
CA LEU A 38 17.99 2.03 -4.27
C LEU A 38 17.74 3.53 -4.07
N ASN A 39 16.92 4.14 -4.93
CA ASN A 39 16.59 5.57 -4.86
C ASN A 39 15.84 5.93 -3.58
N LYS A 40 14.90 5.09 -3.13
CA LYS A 40 14.12 5.39 -1.93
C LYS A 40 14.90 5.09 -0.66
N LEU A 41 15.65 3.99 -0.61
CA LEU A 41 16.47 3.65 0.55
C LEU A 41 17.54 4.71 0.83
N SER A 42 18.10 5.34 -0.20
CA SER A 42 19.04 6.44 -0.01
C SER A 42 18.40 7.74 0.47
N SER A 43 17.06 7.86 0.41
CA SER A 43 16.27 9.04 0.79
C SER A 43 15.56 8.89 2.14
N LEU A 44 16.04 8.01 3.03
CA LEU A 44 15.66 8.09 4.45
C LEU A 44 16.06 9.46 5.00
N ASP A 45 15.30 10.01 5.95
CA ASP A 45 15.56 11.32 6.54
C ASP A 45 16.82 11.33 7.46
N PRO A 46 17.27 12.51 7.93
CA PRO A 46 18.44 12.62 8.81
C PRO A 46 18.35 11.83 10.13
N HIS A 47 17.15 11.45 10.56
CA HIS A 47 16.89 10.63 11.75
C HIS A 47 16.75 9.13 11.41
N GLY A 48 16.73 8.79 10.12
CA GLY A 48 16.58 7.44 9.61
C GLY A 48 15.21 6.83 9.90
N VAL A 49 14.15 7.65 10.01
CA VAL A 49 12.81 7.20 10.41
C VAL A 49 11.82 7.24 9.25
N GLY A 50 11.62 8.42 8.66
CA GLY A 50 10.76 8.62 7.50
C GLY A 50 11.54 8.65 6.19
N LEU A 51 10.82 8.55 5.06
CA LEU A 51 11.36 8.88 3.75
C LEU A 51 11.19 10.38 3.49
N GLU A 52 12.29 11.04 3.14
CA GLU A 52 12.37 12.46 2.88
C GLU A 52 11.57 12.85 1.63
N MET A 53 10.84 13.96 1.72
CA MET A 53 10.06 14.56 0.63
C MET A 53 10.95 15.39 -0.31
N GLU A 54 12.13 14.88 -0.67
CA GLU A 54 13.17 15.59 -1.43
C GLU A 54 12.77 15.98 -2.85
N ALA A 55 11.76 15.31 -3.41
CA ALA A 55 11.22 15.61 -4.74
C ALA A 55 10.26 16.82 -4.78
N GLY A 56 10.16 17.61 -3.70
CA GLY A 56 9.39 18.85 -3.66
C GLY A 56 7.87 18.67 -3.60
N LYS A 57 7.38 17.46 -3.29
CA LYS A 57 5.96 17.13 -3.16
C LYS A 57 5.73 16.24 -1.93
N PRO A 58 4.60 16.41 -1.21
CA PRO A 58 4.21 15.50 -0.16
C PRO A 58 3.79 14.13 -0.73
N GLY A 59 3.55 13.18 0.18
CA GLY A 59 2.99 11.86 -0.14
C GLY A 59 1.49 11.92 -0.48
N TRP A 60 0.73 10.92 -0.04
CA TRP A 60 -0.72 10.84 -0.29
C TRP A 60 -1.49 12.09 0.21
N TYR A 61 -1.08 12.62 1.36
CA TYR A 61 -1.72 13.76 2.01
C TYR A 61 -1.25 15.09 1.40
N ASP A 62 -1.78 15.42 0.22
CA ASP A 62 -1.38 16.61 -0.55
C ASP A 62 -1.55 17.94 0.22
N ALA A 63 -2.42 17.98 1.23
CA ALA A 63 -2.60 19.17 2.06
C ALA A 63 -1.43 19.47 3.03
N MET A 64 -0.48 18.53 3.16
CA MET A 64 0.82 18.72 3.84
C MET A 64 1.88 19.25 2.86
N ASN A 65 1.48 20.08 1.90
CA ASN A 65 2.32 20.60 0.83
C ASN A 65 3.45 21.55 1.27
N GLY A 66 3.50 21.94 2.54
CA GLY A 66 4.61 22.71 3.09
C GLY A 66 5.78 21.85 3.57
N LEU A 67 5.53 20.58 3.91
CA LEU A 67 6.54 19.66 4.43
C LEU A 67 7.81 19.50 3.57
N PRO A 68 7.75 19.44 2.22
CA PRO A 68 8.96 19.36 1.41
C PRO A 68 9.94 20.51 1.67
N GLY A 69 9.44 21.71 1.96
CA GLY A 69 10.28 22.89 2.29
C GLY A 69 10.84 22.87 3.72
N LEU A 70 10.43 21.92 4.55
CA LEU A 70 10.85 21.75 5.95
C LEU A 70 11.68 20.47 6.15
N PHE A 71 12.31 19.97 5.07
CA PHE A 71 12.91 18.63 4.97
C PHE A 71 11.98 17.55 5.57
N GLY A 72 10.69 17.70 5.28
CA GLY A 72 9.67 16.85 5.85
C GLY A 72 9.85 15.42 5.34
N SER A 73 9.47 14.48 6.19
CA SER A 73 9.56 13.06 5.89
C SER A 73 8.32 12.32 6.36
N ALA A 74 8.16 11.08 5.88
CA ALA A 74 6.97 10.29 6.13
C ALA A 74 7.29 8.81 6.37
N THR A 75 6.73 8.26 7.45
CA THR A 75 6.80 6.82 7.75
C THR A 75 5.95 5.96 6.81
N PRO A 76 4.75 6.39 6.31
CA PRO A 76 3.98 5.65 5.31
C PRO A 76 4.78 5.10 4.12
N GLU A 77 5.58 5.93 3.48
CA GLU A 77 6.41 5.53 2.34
C GLU A 77 7.54 4.58 2.78
N THR A 78 8.07 4.75 3.99
CA THR A 78 9.07 3.83 4.58
C THR A 78 8.49 2.42 4.75
N MET A 79 7.24 2.33 5.25
CA MET A 79 6.53 1.06 5.41
C MET A 79 6.22 0.40 4.05
N GLU A 80 5.82 1.17 3.03
CA GLU A 80 5.62 0.62 1.68
C GLU A 80 6.95 0.20 1.02
N LEU A 81 8.05 0.91 1.27
CA LEU A 81 9.38 0.49 0.83
C LEU A 81 9.80 -0.82 1.49
N LEU A 82 9.58 -0.98 2.81
CA LEU A 82 9.81 -2.25 3.51
C LEU A 82 8.99 -3.39 2.89
N ARG A 83 7.71 -3.13 2.60
CA ARG A 83 6.83 -4.10 1.94
C ARG A 83 7.34 -4.50 0.56
N LEU A 84 7.84 -3.53 -0.23
CA LEU A 84 8.47 -3.79 -1.53
C LEU A 84 9.75 -4.63 -1.38
N VAL A 85 10.62 -4.29 -0.44
CA VAL A 85 11.87 -5.04 -0.18
C VAL A 85 11.58 -6.48 0.22
N ARG A 86 10.62 -6.72 1.13
CA ARG A 86 10.19 -8.07 1.52
C ARG A 86 9.60 -8.85 0.35
N PHE A 87 8.76 -8.19 -0.46
CA PHE A 87 8.19 -8.80 -1.66
C PHE A 87 9.29 -9.22 -2.66
N LEU A 88 10.27 -8.35 -2.91
CA LEU A 88 11.38 -8.65 -3.82
C LEU A 88 12.27 -9.79 -3.28
N ASP A 89 12.60 -9.82 -1.98
CA ASP A 89 13.33 -10.94 -1.39
C ASP A 89 12.59 -12.28 -1.58
N GLN A 90 11.27 -12.29 -1.35
CA GLN A 90 10.46 -13.48 -1.56
C GLN A 90 10.41 -13.90 -3.03
N ALA A 91 10.21 -12.94 -3.95
CA ALA A 91 10.17 -13.19 -5.39
C ALA A 91 11.50 -13.76 -5.91
N LEU A 92 12.64 -13.30 -5.38
CA LEU A 92 13.95 -13.85 -5.72
C LEU A 92 14.09 -15.32 -5.36
N THR A 93 13.52 -15.78 -4.23
CA THR A 93 13.54 -17.21 -3.87
C THR A 93 12.86 -18.06 -4.94
N GLN A 94 11.76 -17.57 -5.52
CA GLN A 94 11.04 -18.26 -6.60
C GLN A 94 11.84 -18.23 -7.91
N LEU A 95 12.40 -17.09 -8.27
CA LEU A 95 13.23 -16.94 -9.48
C LEU A 95 14.50 -17.80 -9.42
N ALA A 96 15.15 -17.86 -8.25
CA ALA A 96 16.33 -18.70 -8.02
C ALA A 96 16.00 -20.19 -8.15
N THR A 97 14.88 -20.65 -7.59
CA THR A 97 14.40 -22.03 -7.73
C THR A 97 14.12 -22.38 -9.20
N GLY A 98 13.48 -21.47 -9.93
CA GLY A 98 13.22 -21.63 -11.37
C GLY A 98 14.51 -21.73 -12.20
N ALA A 99 15.49 -20.87 -11.93
CA ALA A 99 16.78 -20.91 -12.61
C ALA A 99 17.56 -22.20 -12.31
N ALA A 100 17.58 -22.64 -11.04
CA ALA A 100 18.23 -23.87 -10.63
C ALA A 100 17.61 -25.11 -11.30
N SER A 101 16.27 -25.13 -11.43
CA SER A 101 15.54 -26.19 -12.13
C SER A 101 15.88 -26.26 -13.63
N ALA A 102 16.32 -25.14 -14.23
CA ALA A 102 16.82 -25.06 -15.59
C ALA A 102 18.34 -25.26 -15.71
N GLY A 103 19.04 -25.65 -14.62
CA GLY A 103 20.49 -25.86 -14.60
C GLY A 103 21.33 -24.58 -14.59
N GLY A 104 20.73 -23.42 -14.30
CA GLY A 104 21.39 -22.12 -14.30
C GLY A 104 21.46 -21.46 -12.92
N GLN A 105 22.14 -20.32 -12.85
CA GLN A 105 22.15 -19.43 -11.69
C GLN A 105 21.41 -18.13 -12.03
N PHE A 106 20.57 -17.66 -11.11
CA PHE A 106 19.87 -16.39 -11.28
C PHE A 106 20.81 -15.19 -11.06
N ALA A 107 20.75 -14.22 -11.97
CA ALA A 107 21.43 -12.94 -11.83
C ALA A 107 20.59 -11.81 -12.46
N LEU A 108 20.67 -10.61 -11.89
CA LEU A 108 20.04 -9.42 -12.44
C LEU A 108 21.09 -8.60 -13.19
N ALA A 109 20.83 -8.34 -14.47
CA ALA A 109 21.61 -7.37 -15.25
C ALA A 109 21.05 -5.96 -15.02
N VAL A 110 21.93 -5.02 -14.72
CA VAL A 110 21.62 -3.59 -14.53
C VAL A 110 22.68 -2.73 -15.20
N PRO A 111 22.38 -1.47 -15.57
CA PRO A 111 23.40 -0.52 -16.03
C PRO A 111 24.53 -0.37 -15.02
N THR A 112 25.75 -0.15 -15.52
CA THR A 112 26.94 0.05 -14.66
C THR A 112 26.70 1.13 -13.61
N GLU A 113 26.01 2.22 -13.95
CA GLU A 113 25.67 3.29 -13.00
C GLU A 113 24.76 2.82 -11.84
N ILE A 114 23.79 1.93 -12.13
CA ILE A 114 22.93 1.34 -11.10
C ILE A 114 23.72 0.36 -10.25
N TYR A 115 24.63 -0.40 -10.87
CA TYR A 115 25.51 -1.32 -10.14
C TYR A 115 26.41 -0.59 -9.15
N ASP A 116 27.04 0.50 -9.57
CA ASP A 116 27.92 1.31 -8.72
C ASP A 116 27.13 1.94 -7.55
N PHE A 117 25.93 2.46 -7.84
CA PHE A 117 25.04 2.99 -6.81
C PHE A 117 24.62 1.91 -5.80
N TYR A 118 24.29 0.71 -6.29
CA TYR A 118 24.02 -0.46 -5.46
C TYR A 118 25.21 -0.82 -4.56
N GLN A 119 26.42 -0.92 -5.11
CA GLN A 119 27.63 -1.26 -4.37
C GLN A 119 27.88 -0.27 -3.23
N GLY A 120 27.77 1.03 -3.51
CA GLY A 120 27.89 2.07 -2.51
C GLY A 120 26.89 1.89 -1.36
N LEU A 121 25.60 1.70 -1.68
CA LEU A 121 24.58 1.48 -0.66
C LEU A 121 24.78 0.16 0.12
N ALA A 122 25.20 -0.91 -0.55
CA ALA A 122 25.47 -2.20 0.09
C ALA A 122 26.62 -2.10 1.11
N GLN A 123 27.65 -1.29 0.82
CA GLN A 123 28.74 -1.01 1.76
C GLN A 123 28.24 -0.24 2.99
N LEU A 124 27.42 0.80 2.80
CA LEU A 124 26.82 1.55 3.92
C LEU A 124 26.00 0.66 4.84
N LEU A 125 25.17 -0.22 4.27
CA LEU A 125 24.35 -1.14 5.06
C LEU A 125 25.19 -2.18 5.83
N THR A 126 26.30 -2.64 5.24
CA THR A 126 27.19 -3.62 5.87
C THR A 126 27.93 -3.05 7.08
N ALA A 127 28.25 -1.76 7.06
CA ALA A 127 28.86 -1.08 8.19
C ALA A 127 27.92 -0.97 9.41
N GLU A 128 26.61 -1.07 9.19
CA GLU A 128 25.60 -1.01 10.26
C GLU A 128 25.17 -2.40 10.75
N VAL A 129 25.07 -3.38 9.86
CA VAL A 129 24.60 -4.74 10.17
C VAL A 129 25.51 -5.77 9.48
N SER A 130 26.22 -6.56 10.29
CA SER A 130 27.06 -7.64 9.77
C SER A 130 26.19 -8.79 9.26
N ALA A 131 26.71 -9.58 8.32
CA ALA A 131 25.97 -10.73 7.79
C ALA A 131 25.69 -11.82 8.85
N ALA A 132 26.49 -11.88 9.92
CA ALA A 132 26.32 -12.82 11.02
C ALA A 132 25.17 -12.42 11.97
N ASP A 133 24.75 -11.15 11.94
CA ASP A 133 23.70 -10.61 12.81
C ASP A 133 22.33 -10.53 12.10
N LEU A 134 22.21 -11.06 10.88
CA LEU A 134 20.96 -11.07 10.13
C LEU A 134 19.99 -12.10 10.73
N PRO A 135 18.75 -11.72 11.09
CA PRO A 135 17.78 -12.66 11.64
C PRO A 135 17.34 -13.70 10.60
N ASP A 136 17.06 -14.94 11.06
CA ASP A 136 16.73 -16.12 10.25
C ASP A 136 15.34 -16.10 9.55
N ARG A 137 14.69 -14.93 9.44
CA ARG A 137 13.33 -14.66 8.92
C ARG A 137 12.18 -14.59 9.92
N GLN A 138 12.40 -13.96 11.06
CA GLN A 138 11.27 -13.41 11.81
C GLN A 138 11.41 -11.90 11.84
N SER A 139 10.62 -11.24 11.00
CA SER A 139 10.39 -9.80 11.09
C SER A 139 10.08 -9.48 12.55
N CYS A 140 10.97 -8.73 13.15
CA CYS A 140 10.77 -8.13 14.44
C CYS A 140 10.93 -6.65 14.15
N LEU A 141 9.86 -5.85 14.32
CA LEU A 141 10.06 -4.42 14.51
C LEU A 141 10.98 -4.27 15.73
N HIS A 142 12.28 -4.18 15.48
CA HIS A 142 13.29 -4.22 16.52
C HIS A 142 13.05 -3.03 17.44
N THR A 143 13.12 -3.21 18.75
CA THR A 143 12.91 -2.11 19.69
C THR A 143 13.99 -1.03 19.64
N ASN A 144 15.06 -1.25 18.87
CA ASN A 144 16.17 -0.31 18.78
C ASN A 144 15.80 0.89 17.91
N ARG A 145 16.15 2.09 18.36
CA ARG A 145 16.09 3.31 17.54
C ARG A 145 17.45 3.54 16.88
N PRO A 146 17.51 4.10 15.66
CA PRO A 146 18.77 4.55 15.09
C PRO A 146 19.45 5.53 16.04
N ALA A 147 20.75 5.34 16.31
CA ALA A 147 21.51 6.35 17.03
C ALA A 147 21.57 7.62 16.15
N PRO A 148 21.23 8.83 16.67
CA PRO A 148 21.13 10.04 15.85
C PRO A 148 22.36 10.33 15.00
N VAL A 149 23.56 10.13 15.57
CA VAL A 149 24.84 10.32 14.86
C VAL A 149 25.02 9.32 13.71
N ALA A 150 24.58 8.07 13.88
CA ALA A 150 24.67 7.06 12.84
C ALA A 150 23.68 7.34 11.71
N ALA A 151 22.45 7.74 12.05
CA ALA A 151 21.43 8.12 11.07
C ALA A 151 21.87 9.30 10.21
N MET A 152 22.41 10.36 10.82
CA MET A 152 22.92 11.53 10.09
C MET A 152 24.09 11.18 9.16
N LYS A 153 25.02 10.31 9.60
CA LYS A 153 26.13 9.83 8.76
C LYS A 153 25.62 9.01 7.56
N TYR A 154 24.64 8.14 7.78
CA TYR A 154 24.01 7.39 6.71
C TYR A 154 23.32 8.33 5.71
N TRP A 155 22.51 9.28 6.20
CA TRP A 155 21.81 10.27 5.37
C TRP A 155 22.78 11.04 4.46
N ALA A 156 23.87 11.56 5.03
CA ALA A 156 24.87 12.31 4.27
C ALA A 156 25.54 11.44 3.19
N ALA A 157 26.01 10.24 3.55
CA ALA A 157 26.69 9.34 2.61
C ALA A 157 25.77 8.80 1.52
N ALA A 158 24.54 8.41 1.89
CA ALA A 158 23.54 7.91 0.94
C ALA A 158 23.05 9.02 -0.01
N SER A 159 22.92 10.26 0.48
CA SER A 159 22.62 11.42 -0.35
C SER A 159 23.74 11.71 -1.34
N THR A 160 25.01 11.65 -0.93
CA THR A 160 26.14 11.78 -1.87
C THR A 160 26.09 10.73 -2.98
N LEU A 161 25.87 9.46 -2.63
CA LEU A 161 25.75 8.38 -3.62
C LEU A 161 24.58 8.61 -4.59
N ARG A 162 23.43 9.08 -4.08
CA ARG A 162 22.25 9.39 -4.90
C ARG A 162 22.51 10.53 -5.87
N GLU A 163 23.14 11.62 -5.43
CA GLU A 163 23.41 12.77 -6.29
C GLU A 163 24.48 12.43 -7.35
N GLN A 164 25.52 11.66 -6.99
CA GLN A 164 26.50 11.13 -7.95
C GLN A 164 25.81 10.26 -9.02
N TYR A 165 24.92 9.36 -8.60
CA TYR A 165 24.14 8.54 -9.53
C TYR A 165 23.30 9.42 -10.47
N ARG A 166 22.53 10.38 -9.92
CA ARG A 166 21.66 11.30 -10.69
C ARG A 166 22.45 12.13 -11.70
N GLU A 167 23.58 12.67 -11.30
CA GLU A 167 24.48 13.42 -12.19
C GLU A 167 24.96 12.52 -13.33
N THR A 168 25.42 11.31 -13.01
CA THR A 168 25.97 10.37 -13.98
C THR A 168 24.94 9.91 -15.02
N VAL A 169 23.66 9.77 -14.61
CA VAL A 169 22.58 9.28 -15.49
C VAL A 169 21.70 10.37 -16.08
N PHE A 170 21.99 11.65 -15.81
CA PHE A 170 21.10 12.77 -16.15
C PHE A 170 20.65 12.78 -17.62
N PHE A 171 21.56 12.43 -18.54
CA PHE A 171 21.26 12.35 -19.98
C PHE A 171 20.94 10.93 -20.47
N GLY A 172 21.30 9.90 -19.71
CA GLY A 172 21.13 8.49 -20.06
C GLY A 172 22.20 7.60 -19.44
N PHE A 173 22.13 6.30 -19.70
CA PHE A 173 23.12 5.33 -19.25
C PHE A 173 24.29 5.23 -20.23
N ALA A 174 25.43 4.72 -19.80
CA ALA A 174 26.58 4.45 -20.67
C ALA A 174 26.27 3.39 -21.73
N GLY A 175 25.34 2.47 -21.46
CA GLY A 175 24.96 1.37 -22.34
C GLY A 175 25.63 0.02 -21.99
N THR A 176 26.53 0.02 -21.00
CA THR A 176 27.14 -1.20 -20.45
C THR A 176 26.39 -1.69 -19.22
N GLU A 177 26.25 -3.01 -19.09
CA GLU A 177 25.59 -3.66 -17.96
C GLU A 177 26.54 -4.49 -17.10
N GLN A 178 26.23 -4.57 -15.82
CA GLN A 178 26.85 -5.45 -14.85
C GLN A 178 25.81 -6.43 -14.31
N LYS A 179 26.28 -7.60 -13.87
CA LYS A 179 25.42 -8.65 -13.30
C LYS A 179 25.57 -8.69 -11.78
N ILE A 180 24.44 -8.71 -11.07
CA ILE A 180 24.38 -8.94 -9.63
C ILE A 180 23.89 -10.37 -9.40
N ALA A 181 24.65 -11.16 -8.64
CA ALA A 181 24.26 -12.53 -8.31
C ALA A 181 23.01 -12.55 -7.43
N GLY A 182 22.15 -13.55 -7.60
CA GLY A 182 20.95 -13.71 -6.77
C GLY A 182 21.22 -13.77 -5.27
N THR A 183 22.35 -14.37 -4.86
CA THR A 183 22.80 -14.42 -3.47
C THR A 183 23.10 -13.03 -2.90
N ASP A 184 23.73 -12.17 -3.70
CA ASP A 184 24.09 -10.81 -3.28
C ASP A 184 22.84 -9.92 -3.19
N LEU A 185 21.90 -10.08 -4.12
CA LEU A 185 20.61 -9.40 -4.05
C LEU A 185 19.81 -9.80 -2.80
N HIS A 186 19.78 -11.10 -2.45
CA HIS A 186 19.18 -11.57 -1.21
C HIS A 186 19.83 -10.94 0.02
N ALA A 187 21.17 -10.94 0.07
CA ALA A 187 21.90 -10.32 1.19
C ALA A 187 21.62 -8.81 1.29
N PHE A 188 21.56 -8.11 0.17
CA PHE A 188 21.22 -6.69 0.11
C PHE A 188 19.80 -6.43 0.62
N PHE A 189 18.79 -7.14 0.11
CA PHE A 189 17.40 -6.93 0.52
C PHE A 189 17.17 -7.24 1.99
N ARG A 190 17.84 -8.26 2.55
CA ARG A 190 17.76 -8.55 3.99
C ARG A 190 18.34 -7.41 4.84
N LYS A 191 19.50 -6.87 4.47
CA LYS A 191 20.08 -5.72 5.16
C LYS A 191 19.20 -4.47 5.03
N ALA A 192 18.65 -4.23 3.84
CA ALA A 192 17.70 -3.14 3.61
C ALA A 192 16.43 -3.31 4.46
N ALA A 193 15.91 -4.54 4.59
CA ALA A 193 14.76 -4.83 5.45
C ALA A 193 15.07 -4.51 6.92
N VAL A 194 16.21 -4.93 7.46
CA VAL A 194 16.61 -4.61 8.86
C VAL A 194 16.71 -3.10 9.08
N LYS A 195 17.32 -2.36 8.14
CA LYS A 195 17.41 -0.89 8.19
C LYS A 195 16.00 -0.27 8.28
N LEU A 196 15.09 -0.70 7.42
CA LEU A 196 13.72 -0.17 7.35
C LEU A 196 12.84 -0.62 8.52
N GLU A 197 13.02 -1.83 9.04
CA GLU A 197 12.35 -2.31 10.25
C GLU A 197 12.75 -1.49 11.47
N THR A 198 14.04 -1.13 11.57
CA THR A 198 14.56 -0.22 12.61
C THR A 198 13.93 1.17 12.48
N ALA A 199 13.82 1.69 11.25
CA ALA A 199 13.18 2.97 10.98
C ALA A 199 11.70 2.97 11.39
N VAL A 200 10.94 1.95 10.97
CA VAL A 200 9.51 1.79 11.30
C VAL A 200 9.31 1.62 12.81
N ALA A 201 10.15 0.85 13.48
CA ALA A 201 10.05 0.68 14.93
C ALA A 201 10.35 1.97 15.69
N ALA A 202 11.23 2.84 15.16
CA ALA A 202 11.49 4.15 15.75
C ALA A 202 10.28 5.09 15.67
N ALA A 203 9.47 4.98 14.61
CA ALA A 203 8.21 5.69 14.44
C ALA A 203 7.09 5.20 15.38
N ASN A 204 7.21 4.00 15.97
CA ASN A 204 6.22 3.51 16.93
C ASN A 204 6.40 4.22 18.28
N ASN A 205 5.41 5.02 18.65
CA ASN A 205 5.34 5.66 19.95
C ASN A 205 4.92 4.63 21.00
N ARG A 206 5.84 4.33 21.93
CA ARG A 206 5.64 3.28 22.93
C ARG A 206 4.59 3.61 23.99
N GLU A 207 4.24 4.88 24.17
CA GLU A 207 3.28 5.30 25.19
C GLU A 207 1.84 5.03 24.74
N ASN A 208 1.54 5.29 23.47
CA ASN A 208 0.20 5.11 22.91
C ASN A 208 0.08 3.93 21.94
N GLY A 209 1.21 3.32 21.54
CA GLY A 209 1.29 2.20 20.61
C GLY A 209 0.93 2.55 19.16
N LEU A 210 0.92 3.82 18.79
CA LEU A 210 0.62 4.34 17.45
C LEU A 210 1.90 4.75 16.72
N PHE A 211 1.80 4.94 15.41
CA PHE A 211 2.93 5.35 14.58
C PHE A 211 2.87 6.84 14.27
N ASP A 212 3.95 7.55 14.59
CA ASP A 212 4.15 8.91 14.08
C ASP A 212 4.23 8.85 12.55
N THR A 213 3.51 9.75 11.87
CA THR A 213 3.28 9.63 10.42
C THR A 213 4.17 10.56 9.62
N TYR A 214 4.20 11.84 10.00
CA TYR A 214 4.94 12.90 9.32
C TYR A 214 5.85 13.60 10.31
N TYR A 215 6.96 14.10 9.79
CA TYR A 215 7.96 14.82 10.57
C TYR A 215 8.39 16.08 9.84
N THR A 216 8.81 17.09 10.60
CA THR A 216 9.67 18.16 10.07
C THR A 216 11.09 17.95 10.56
N ASN A 217 12.08 18.11 9.67
CA ASN A 217 13.50 18.00 9.99
C ASN A 217 14.17 19.35 9.73
N LEU A 218 14.19 20.26 10.70
CA LEU A 218 14.82 21.57 10.49
C LEU A 218 16.31 21.53 10.87
N PRO A 219 17.21 22.12 10.06
CA PRO A 219 18.62 22.25 10.46
C PRO A 219 18.72 23.00 11.79
N SER A 220 19.30 22.35 12.81
CA SER A 220 19.54 22.95 14.12
C SER A 220 20.95 23.47 14.26
N GLU A 221 21.90 22.89 13.52
CA GLU A 221 23.28 23.35 13.42
C GLU A 221 23.73 23.28 11.96
N TYR A 222 24.42 24.32 11.49
CA TYR A 222 24.92 24.40 10.12
C TYR A 222 26.21 25.21 10.04
N ARG A 223 26.95 25.01 8.95
CA ARG A 223 28.09 25.86 8.57
C ARG A 223 27.85 26.52 7.23
N LEU A 224 28.34 27.74 7.06
CA LEU A 224 28.35 28.41 5.76
C LEU A 224 29.47 27.83 4.90
N THR A 225 29.19 27.57 3.63
CA THR A 225 30.20 27.02 2.71
C THR A 225 31.15 28.09 2.17
N GLY A 226 30.77 29.37 2.30
CA GLY A 226 31.47 30.50 1.69
C GLY A 226 31.07 30.76 0.23
N GLU A 227 30.25 29.88 -0.35
CA GLU A 227 29.68 30.04 -1.68
C GLU A 227 28.31 30.74 -1.61
N LEU A 228 27.96 31.42 -2.70
CA LEU A 228 26.68 32.11 -2.85
C LEU A 228 25.86 31.50 -3.99
N SER A 229 24.55 31.48 -3.82
CA SER A 229 23.61 31.17 -4.89
C SER A 229 23.61 32.25 -5.99
N PRO A 230 23.01 31.98 -7.16
CA PRO A 230 22.82 33.01 -8.20
C PRO A 230 22.09 34.27 -7.70
N ASP A 231 21.27 34.14 -6.65
CA ASP A 231 20.52 35.23 -6.02
C ASP A 231 21.30 35.91 -4.88
N GLY A 232 22.57 35.53 -4.66
CA GLY A 232 23.43 36.10 -3.62
C GLY A 232 23.18 35.56 -2.21
N LEU A 233 22.41 34.47 -2.06
CA LEU A 233 22.14 33.85 -0.77
C LEU A 233 23.27 32.88 -0.40
N PRO A 234 23.75 32.86 0.86
CA PRO A 234 24.82 31.96 1.25
C PRO A 234 24.35 30.51 1.24
N TYR A 235 25.15 29.63 0.64
CA TYR A 235 24.95 28.20 0.80
C TYR A 235 25.36 27.76 2.21
N LEU A 236 24.59 26.82 2.74
CA LEU A 236 24.83 26.22 4.04
C LEU A 236 24.93 24.71 3.90
N GLU A 237 25.69 24.12 4.81
CA GLU A 237 25.74 22.68 5.04
C GLU A 237 25.17 22.39 6.43
N ALA A 238 24.07 21.66 6.47
CA ALA A 238 23.46 21.22 7.72
C ALA A 238 24.31 20.12 8.36
N THR A 239 24.62 20.32 9.64
CA THR A 239 25.45 19.40 10.45
C THR A 239 24.66 18.68 11.53
N ALA A 240 23.49 19.22 11.90
CA ALA A 240 22.51 18.57 12.75
C ALA A 240 21.08 19.03 12.39
N PHE A 241 20.10 18.19 12.71
CA PHE A 241 18.67 18.45 12.48
C PHE A 241 17.87 18.26 13.76
N SER A 242 16.86 19.09 13.98
CA SER A 242 15.81 18.84 14.97
C SER A 242 14.69 18.00 14.36
N HIS A 243 14.34 16.89 15.01
CA HIS A 243 13.21 16.04 14.64
C HIS A 243 11.94 16.47 15.39
N HIS A 244 10.89 16.81 14.67
CA HIS A 244 9.59 17.09 15.26
C HIS A 244 8.51 16.21 14.60
N PRO A 245 7.98 15.19 15.31
CA PRO A 245 6.83 14.44 14.86
C PRO A 245 5.57 15.30 14.91
N LEU A 246 4.80 15.30 13.84
CA LEU A 246 3.52 15.98 13.78
C LEU A 246 2.43 15.19 14.52
N PRO A 247 1.29 15.82 14.85
CA PRO A 247 0.13 15.11 15.39
C PRO A 247 -0.26 13.90 14.55
N LEU A 248 -0.93 12.91 15.16
CA LEU A 248 -1.22 11.63 14.52
C LEU A 248 -2.03 11.78 13.22
N PHE A 249 -1.72 10.92 12.24
CA PHE A 249 -2.51 10.75 11.02
C PHE A 249 -2.95 9.28 10.89
N LEU A 250 -4.13 9.07 10.33
CA LEU A 250 -4.66 7.73 10.10
C LEU A 250 -3.79 6.95 9.10
N GLU A 251 -3.17 7.65 8.14
CA GLU A 251 -2.33 7.01 7.10
C GLU A 251 -1.23 6.14 7.70
N GLY A 252 -0.45 6.65 8.67
CA GLY A 252 0.63 5.87 9.29
C GLY A 252 0.14 4.54 9.87
N GLN A 253 -1.06 4.55 10.43
CA GLN A 253 -1.64 3.36 11.07
C GLN A 253 -2.15 2.36 10.02
N VAL A 254 -2.78 2.86 8.95
CA VAL A 254 -3.20 2.04 7.80
C VAL A 254 -2.01 1.33 7.17
N ARG A 255 -0.88 2.03 7.00
CA ARG A 255 0.33 1.44 6.43
C ARG A 255 0.98 0.44 7.38
N ALA A 256 0.95 0.71 8.68
CA ALA A 256 1.45 -0.21 9.70
C ALA A 256 0.69 -1.55 9.66
N LEU A 257 -0.64 -1.53 9.58
CA LEU A 257 -1.46 -2.75 9.47
C LEU A 257 -1.01 -3.67 8.33
N LYS A 258 -0.49 -3.11 7.21
CA LYS A 258 -0.06 -3.88 6.04
C LYS A 258 1.30 -4.57 6.19
N ILE A 259 2.06 -4.28 7.25
CA ILE A 259 3.41 -4.82 7.48
C ILE A 259 3.54 -5.55 8.82
N LEU A 260 2.55 -5.47 9.69
CA LEU A 260 2.51 -6.23 10.94
C LEU A 260 2.28 -7.71 10.62
N ASP A 261 3.11 -8.58 11.19
CA ASP A 261 3.16 -10.00 10.80
C ASP A 261 2.25 -10.91 11.63
N ASN A 262 1.48 -10.37 12.59
CA ASN A 262 0.52 -11.15 13.38
C ASN A 262 -0.77 -10.38 13.67
N ARG A 263 -1.85 -11.15 13.77
CA ARG A 263 -3.21 -10.66 13.99
C ARG A 263 -3.32 -9.91 15.33
N GLU A 264 -2.64 -10.38 16.37
CA GLU A 264 -2.71 -9.78 17.70
C GLU A 264 -2.11 -8.37 17.72
N ALA A 265 -1.02 -8.13 17.01
CA ALA A 265 -0.42 -6.80 16.86
C ALA A 265 -1.33 -5.86 16.08
N ALA A 266 -1.93 -6.35 14.98
CA ALA A 266 -2.91 -5.57 14.22
C ALA A 266 -4.13 -5.21 15.07
N GLN A 267 -4.64 -6.16 15.87
CA GLN A 267 -5.77 -5.95 16.77
C GLN A 267 -5.44 -4.90 17.84
N ARG A 268 -4.28 -4.99 18.49
CA ARG A 268 -3.83 -3.97 19.45
C ARG A 268 -3.72 -2.59 18.82
N LEU A 269 -3.21 -2.50 17.58
CA LEU A 269 -3.15 -1.23 16.85
C LEU A 269 -4.56 -0.68 16.58
N HIS A 270 -5.50 -1.50 16.13
CA HIS A 270 -6.90 -1.12 15.94
C HIS A 270 -7.52 -0.55 17.24
N GLU A 271 -7.34 -1.25 18.36
CA GLU A 271 -7.82 -0.80 19.67
C GLU A 271 -7.17 0.53 20.11
N ASN A 272 -5.87 0.71 19.86
CA ASN A 272 -5.17 1.96 20.17
C ASN A 272 -5.71 3.12 19.32
N ILE A 273 -6.01 2.89 18.04
CA ILE A 273 -6.62 3.90 17.16
C ILE A 273 -7.98 4.33 17.72
N ALA A 274 -8.83 3.39 18.12
CA ALA A 274 -10.15 3.66 18.69
C ALA A 274 -10.11 4.45 20.02
N ARG A 275 -9.00 4.33 20.77
CA ARG A 275 -8.74 5.10 21.99
C ARG A 275 -8.03 6.44 21.75
N SER A 276 -7.69 6.76 20.51
CA SER A 276 -6.88 7.93 20.17
C SER A 276 -7.71 9.11 19.64
N PRO A 277 -7.09 10.29 19.50
CA PRO A 277 -7.70 11.41 18.77
C PRO A 277 -7.94 11.16 17.27
N LEU A 278 -7.62 9.98 16.72
CA LEU A 278 -8.03 9.61 15.37
C LEU A 278 -9.44 9.04 15.31
N TYR A 279 -10.03 8.64 16.44
CA TYR A 279 -11.40 8.15 16.46
C TYR A 279 -12.36 9.28 16.86
N ASP A 280 -13.44 9.42 16.11
CA ASP A 280 -14.55 10.31 16.39
C ASP A 280 -15.57 9.55 17.23
N GLN A 281 -15.62 9.82 18.53
CA GLN A 281 -16.50 9.12 19.47
C GLN A 281 -17.99 9.40 19.23
N THR A 282 -18.32 10.54 18.61
CA THR A 282 -19.71 10.93 18.36
C THR A 282 -20.27 10.24 17.13
N LEU A 283 -19.46 10.15 16.08
CA LEU A 283 -19.85 9.53 14.80
C LEU A 283 -19.47 8.05 14.71
N GLU A 284 -18.64 7.57 15.64
CA GLU A 284 -18.04 6.22 15.62
C GLU A 284 -17.22 5.96 14.33
N MET A 285 -16.53 7.00 13.84
CA MET A 285 -15.78 7.03 12.58
C MET A 285 -14.30 7.41 12.78
N TYR A 286 -13.47 7.28 11.73
CA TYR A 286 -12.04 7.53 11.81
C TYR A 286 -11.62 8.84 11.11
N ARG A 287 -11.17 9.81 11.90
CA ARG A 287 -10.61 11.08 11.44
C ARG A 287 -9.29 10.86 10.73
N VAL A 288 -9.06 11.64 9.68
CA VAL A 288 -7.84 11.52 8.87
C VAL A 288 -6.58 12.01 9.61
N ASN A 289 -6.73 12.91 10.58
CA ASN A 289 -5.67 13.39 11.46
C ASN A 289 -6.21 13.91 12.80
N ALA A 290 -5.32 13.94 13.80
CA ALA A 290 -5.54 14.58 15.09
C ALA A 290 -5.44 16.12 14.98
N ASP A 291 -5.68 16.83 16.08
CA ASP A 291 -5.67 18.29 16.11
C ASP A 291 -4.31 18.87 15.67
N LEU A 292 -4.35 19.77 14.69
CA LEU A 292 -3.17 20.47 14.15
C LEU A 292 -3.00 21.87 14.76
N SER A 293 -3.83 22.28 15.73
CA SER A 293 -3.86 23.66 16.22
C SER A 293 -2.52 24.18 16.75
N SER A 294 -1.68 23.29 17.31
CA SER A 294 -0.32 23.57 17.78
C SER A 294 0.70 23.77 16.67
N GLU A 295 0.42 23.30 15.45
CA GLU A 295 1.37 23.30 14.35
C GLU A 295 1.36 24.63 13.57
N PRO A 296 2.50 25.05 13.00
CA PRO A 296 2.58 26.28 12.22
C PRO A 296 1.89 26.12 10.85
N PHE A 297 1.39 27.22 10.28
CA PHE A 297 0.79 27.20 8.93
C PHE A 297 1.76 26.75 7.82
N THR A 298 3.07 26.76 8.09
CA THR A 298 4.11 26.33 7.15
C THR A 298 4.09 24.83 6.88
N ILE A 299 3.41 23.99 7.68
CA ILE A 299 3.31 22.55 7.39
C ILE A 299 2.46 22.25 6.14
N GLY A 300 1.58 23.18 5.77
CA GLY A 300 0.74 23.06 4.58
C GLY A 300 -0.68 23.56 4.81
N ARG A 301 -1.48 23.56 3.73
CA ARG A 301 -2.85 24.08 3.74
C ARG A 301 -3.81 23.32 4.67
N ALA A 302 -3.48 22.08 5.07
CA ALA A 302 -4.25 21.33 6.07
C ALA A 302 -4.48 22.17 7.33
N ARG A 303 -3.44 22.84 7.82
CA ARG A 303 -3.50 23.70 9.01
C ARG A 303 -4.42 24.92 8.82
N ALA A 304 -4.67 25.35 7.59
CA ALA A 304 -5.51 26.50 7.28
C ALA A 304 -7.01 26.18 7.23
N PHE A 305 -7.39 24.90 7.05
CA PHE A 305 -8.78 24.49 7.11
C PHE A 305 -9.28 24.46 8.56
N SER A 306 -10.55 24.77 8.76
CA SER A 306 -11.19 24.61 10.07
C SER A 306 -11.15 23.13 10.50
N PRO A 307 -10.96 22.82 11.80
CA PRO A 307 -11.04 21.45 12.29
C PRO A 307 -12.33 20.75 11.87
N GLY A 308 -12.22 19.49 11.46
CA GLY A 308 -13.31 18.66 10.95
C GLY A 308 -13.73 18.95 9.51
N TRP A 309 -13.11 19.92 8.84
CA TRP A 309 -13.39 20.28 7.45
C TRP A 309 -12.25 19.86 6.52
N LEU A 310 -12.58 19.33 5.34
CA LEU A 310 -11.61 18.95 4.31
C LEU A 310 -10.47 18.08 4.89
N GLU A 311 -9.24 18.23 4.42
CA GLU A 311 -8.06 17.57 4.96
C GLU A 311 -7.58 18.18 6.31
N ASN A 312 -8.47 18.49 7.24
CA ASN A 312 -8.09 18.80 8.63
C ASN A 312 -9.06 18.15 9.61
N GLY A 313 -8.78 16.90 10.00
CA GLY A 313 -9.52 16.20 11.05
C GLY A 313 -10.95 15.80 10.67
N SER A 314 -11.34 15.90 9.40
CA SER A 314 -12.59 15.31 8.90
C SER A 314 -12.50 13.78 8.80
N ILE A 315 -13.62 13.13 8.55
CA ILE A 315 -13.64 11.71 8.18
C ILE A 315 -13.38 11.62 6.67
N TRP A 316 -12.12 11.45 6.28
CA TRP A 316 -11.74 11.38 4.87
C TRP A 316 -11.95 9.97 4.32
N LEU A 317 -13.07 9.76 3.62
CA LEU A 317 -13.58 8.43 3.27
C LEU A 317 -12.58 7.56 2.50
N HIS A 318 -11.73 8.15 1.67
CA HIS A 318 -10.69 7.38 0.97
C HIS A 318 -9.69 6.74 1.96
N MET A 319 -9.27 7.45 3.01
CA MET A 319 -8.35 6.87 4.00
C MET A 319 -9.08 5.94 4.97
N GLU A 320 -10.31 6.29 5.37
CA GLU A 320 -11.12 5.40 6.21
C GLU A 320 -11.41 4.07 5.51
N TYR A 321 -11.71 4.07 4.21
CA TYR A 321 -11.95 2.82 3.49
C TYR A 321 -10.66 2.03 3.27
N LYS A 322 -9.50 2.68 3.09
CA LYS A 322 -8.20 1.99 3.14
C LYS A 322 -7.97 1.33 4.50
N TYR A 323 -8.38 1.99 5.59
CA TYR A 323 -8.29 1.44 6.93
C TYR A 323 -9.17 0.19 7.08
N LEU A 324 -10.44 0.25 6.66
CA LEU A 324 -11.33 -0.92 6.66
C LEU A 324 -10.77 -2.08 5.82
N LEU A 325 -10.23 -1.78 4.64
CA LEU A 325 -9.56 -2.79 3.81
C LEU A 325 -8.32 -3.37 4.51
N ALA A 326 -7.55 -2.56 5.23
CA ALA A 326 -6.38 -3.02 5.96
C ALA A 326 -6.75 -3.93 7.14
N LEU A 327 -7.90 -3.71 7.82
CA LEU A 327 -8.44 -4.64 8.83
C LEU A 327 -8.70 -6.02 8.21
N LEU A 328 -9.39 -6.07 7.06
CA LEU A 328 -9.64 -7.31 6.31
C LEU A 328 -8.34 -8.01 5.92
N GLN A 329 -7.38 -7.27 5.35
CA GLN A 329 -6.09 -7.81 4.93
C GLN A 329 -5.23 -8.32 6.11
N SER A 330 -5.49 -7.82 7.32
CA SER A 330 -4.83 -8.25 8.55
C SER A 330 -5.56 -9.41 9.26
N GLY A 331 -6.65 -9.92 8.68
CA GLY A 331 -7.45 -11.00 9.29
C GLY A 331 -8.33 -10.55 10.45
N LEU A 332 -8.59 -9.25 10.59
CA LEU A 332 -9.46 -8.65 11.60
C LEU A 332 -10.89 -8.53 11.07
N ILE A 333 -11.51 -9.68 10.76
CA ILE A 333 -12.80 -9.74 10.07
C ILE A 333 -13.94 -9.25 10.97
N ASP A 334 -13.93 -9.63 12.25
CA ASP A 334 -14.94 -9.21 13.22
C ASP A 334 -14.85 -7.70 13.48
N GLU A 335 -13.62 -7.18 13.64
CA GLU A 335 -13.36 -5.76 13.83
C GLU A 335 -13.74 -4.94 12.59
N PHE A 336 -13.49 -5.46 11.38
CA PHE A 336 -13.99 -4.86 10.15
C PHE A 336 -15.51 -4.76 10.16
N TYR A 337 -16.23 -5.84 10.46
CA TYR A 337 -17.69 -5.82 10.44
C TYR A 337 -18.29 -4.92 11.52
N GLY A 338 -17.65 -4.84 12.69
CA GLY A 338 -17.99 -3.88 13.75
C GLY A 338 -17.86 -2.44 13.27
N ALA A 339 -16.70 -2.06 12.73
CA ALA A 339 -16.46 -0.72 12.21
C ALA A 339 -17.35 -0.39 11.00
N ALA A 340 -17.56 -1.36 10.09
CA ALA A 340 -18.31 -1.16 8.87
C ALA A 340 -19.75 -0.66 9.10
N GLN A 341 -20.38 -1.03 10.22
CA GLN A 341 -21.75 -0.59 10.55
C GLN A 341 -21.87 0.92 10.73
N SER A 342 -20.83 1.58 11.27
CA SER A 342 -20.83 3.02 11.50
C SER A 342 -20.10 3.81 10.41
N THR A 343 -19.27 3.16 9.57
CA THR A 343 -18.41 3.87 8.60
C THR A 343 -18.82 3.72 7.14
N LEU A 344 -19.36 2.56 6.72
CA LEU A 344 -19.70 2.38 5.31
C LEU A 344 -20.99 3.14 4.97
N ILE A 345 -20.93 4.00 3.94
CA ILE A 345 -22.04 4.84 3.49
C ILE A 345 -23.41 4.11 3.42
N PRO A 346 -23.53 2.88 2.89
CA PRO A 346 -24.81 2.17 2.83
C PRO A 346 -25.49 1.89 4.18
N TYR A 347 -24.76 1.94 5.30
CA TYR A 347 -25.32 1.71 6.64
C TYR A 347 -25.63 3.01 7.40
N LEU A 348 -25.27 4.17 6.86
CA LEU A 348 -25.50 5.44 7.53
C LEU A 348 -26.97 5.85 7.52
N ASN A 349 -27.36 6.69 8.47
CA ASN A 349 -28.66 7.35 8.44
C ASN A 349 -28.66 8.40 7.30
N PRO A 350 -29.54 8.27 6.28
CA PRO A 350 -29.56 9.18 5.14
C PRO A 350 -29.84 10.64 5.50
N GLU A 351 -30.62 10.89 6.57
CA GLU A 351 -30.93 12.25 7.03
C GLU A 351 -29.71 12.94 7.66
N VAL A 352 -28.87 12.18 8.37
CA VAL A 352 -27.61 12.68 8.94
C VAL A 352 -26.55 12.83 7.86
N TYR A 353 -26.40 11.82 7.00
CA TYR A 353 -25.46 11.86 5.88
C TYR A 353 -25.80 12.99 4.88
N GLY A 354 -27.09 13.36 4.79
CA GLY A 354 -27.60 14.47 3.99
C GLY A 354 -27.50 14.24 2.48
N ARG A 355 -27.30 12.98 2.06
CA ARG A 355 -27.19 12.52 0.66
C ARG A 355 -27.74 11.10 0.53
N SER A 356 -27.82 10.60 -0.71
CA SER A 356 -28.16 9.20 -0.96
C SER A 356 -27.08 8.27 -0.40
N ILE A 357 -27.48 7.28 0.40
CA ILE A 357 -26.58 6.21 0.89
C ILE A 357 -26.14 5.22 -0.20
N LEU A 358 -26.58 5.44 -1.44
CA LEU A 358 -26.09 4.76 -2.63
C LEU A 358 -24.99 5.57 -3.36
N GLU A 359 -24.68 6.77 -2.86
CA GLU A 359 -23.68 7.68 -3.42
C GLU A 359 -22.58 7.98 -2.39
N ASN A 360 -21.34 7.71 -2.77
CA ASN A 360 -20.18 7.99 -1.92
C ASN A 360 -19.85 9.51 -1.93
N SER A 361 -19.06 9.97 -0.95
CA SER A 361 -18.58 11.35 -0.87
C SER A 361 -17.05 11.41 -0.75
N SER A 362 -16.49 12.62 -0.68
CA SER A 362 -15.05 12.78 -0.43
C SER A 362 -14.73 12.67 1.06
N PHE A 363 -15.53 13.33 1.89
CA PHE A 363 -15.37 13.34 3.34
C PHE A 363 -16.70 13.57 4.05
N ILE A 364 -16.74 13.22 5.33
CA ILE A 364 -17.83 13.54 6.26
C ILE A 364 -17.33 14.58 7.27
N LEU A 365 -18.16 15.58 7.57
CA LEU A 365 -17.87 16.58 8.59
C LEU A 365 -17.83 15.91 9.97
N SER A 366 -16.68 15.94 10.62
CA SER A 366 -16.48 15.28 11.91
C SER A 366 -16.96 16.14 13.09
N SER A 367 -17.09 15.52 14.26
CA SER A 367 -17.63 16.16 15.47
C SER A 367 -16.72 17.22 16.10
N VAL A 368 -15.47 17.36 15.61
CA VAL A 368 -14.58 18.44 16.04
C VAL A 368 -14.85 19.77 15.33
N ASN A 369 -15.71 19.80 14.31
CA ASN A 369 -16.12 21.04 13.69
C ASN A 369 -17.10 21.82 14.59
N GLN A 370 -17.08 23.15 14.53
CA GLN A 370 -17.99 23.98 15.35
C GLN A 370 -19.44 23.96 14.85
N ASP A 371 -19.67 23.60 13.58
CA ASP A 371 -21.00 23.50 12.96
C ASP A 371 -21.67 22.16 13.32
N GLN A 372 -22.27 22.10 14.50
CA GLN A 372 -22.90 20.90 15.06
C GLN A 372 -24.08 20.38 14.22
N ASP A 373 -24.81 21.28 13.54
CA ASP A 373 -25.97 20.92 12.73
C ASP A 373 -25.58 20.09 11.49
N ASN A 374 -24.31 20.11 11.10
CA ASN A 374 -23.80 19.38 9.94
C ASN A 374 -22.87 18.21 10.30
N HIS A 375 -22.71 17.86 11.59
CA HIS A 375 -21.92 16.69 11.99
C HIS A 375 -22.49 15.42 11.35
N GLY A 376 -21.63 14.60 10.73
CA GLY A 376 -22.04 13.38 10.03
C GLY A 376 -22.47 13.60 8.58
N ARG A 377 -22.57 14.84 8.10
CA ARG A 377 -22.94 15.16 6.72
C ARG A 377 -21.80 14.91 5.73
N GLY A 378 -22.14 14.30 4.58
CA GLY A 378 -21.20 14.02 3.49
C GLY A 378 -21.01 15.18 2.51
N TYR A 379 -19.76 15.40 2.08
CA TYR A 379 -19.37 16.48 1.16
C TYR A 379 -18.47 15.98 0.02
N ILE A 380 -18.64 16.57 -1.16
CA ILE A 380 -17.81 16.28 -2.34
C ILE A 380 -16.83 17.42 -2.55
N ALA A 381 -15.56 17.16 -2.29
CA ALA A 381 -14.46 18.06 -2.64
C ALA A 381 -13.94 17.78 -4.06
N ARG A 382 -13.84 16.49 -4.43
CA ARG A 382 -13.31 15.99 -5.72
C ARG A 382 -13.89 14.59 -6.01
N LEU A 383 -13.54 14.01 -7.16
CA LEU A 383 -13.73 12.58 -7.40
C LEU A 383 -12.96 11.78 -6.34
N SER A 384 -13.66 10.93 -5.59
CA SER A 384 -13.10 10.24 -4.44
C SER A 384 -12.50 8.87 -4.80
N GLY A 385 -11.32 8.57 -4.26
CA GLY A 385 -10.72 7.23 -4.33
C GLY A 385 -11.47 6.19 -3.48
N SER A 386 -12.41 6.60 -2.63
CA SER A 386 -13.21 5.71 -1.78
C SER A 386 -13.97 4.65 -2.59
N THR A 387 -14.40 4.94 -3.82
CA THR A 387 -15.05 3.97 -4.70
C THR A 387 -14.13 2.79 -5.05
N ALA A 388 -12.84 3.04 -5.31
CA ALA A 388 -11.88 1.98 -5.63
C ALA A 388 -11.61 1.08 -4.41
N GLU A 389 -11.54 1.69 -3.22
CA GLU A 389 -11.39 0.93 -1.97
C GLU A 389 -12.63 0.12 -1.63
N PHE A 390 -13.83 0.65 -1.86
CA PHE A 390 -15.08 -0.10 -1.68
C PHE A 390 -15.15 -1.32 -2.61
N LEU A 391 -14.74 -1.17 -3.88
CA LEU A 391 -14.63 -2.32 -4.79
C LEU A 391 -13.60 -3.34 -4.32
N SER A 392 -12.50 -2.89 -3.72
CA SER A 392 -11.46 -3.77 -3.16
C SER A 392 -11.95 -4.53 -1.93
N ILE A 393 -12.70 -3.86 -1.05
CA ILE A 393 -13.39 -4.48 0.09
C ILE A 393 -14.38 -5.53 -0.42
N TRP A 394 -15.27 -5.16 -1.36
CA TRP A 394 -16.25 -6.09 -1.94
C TRP A 394 -15.58 -7.30 -2.58
N ALA A 395 -14.50 -7.11 -3.33
CA ALA A 395 -13.72 -8.17 -3.94
C ALA A 395 -13.16 -9.13 -2.88
N PHE A 396 -12.53 -8.57 -1.84
CA PHE A 396 -11.98 -9.34 -0.73
C PHE A 396 -13.06 -10.14 0.01
N LEU A 397 -14.20 -9.53 0.32
CA LEU A 397 -15.33 -10.21 0.97
C LEU A 397 -15.91 -11.33 0.08
N SER A 398 -15.99 -11.09 -1.23
CA SER A 398 -16.65 -12.01 -2.17
C SER A 398 -15.81 -13.22 -2.51
N PHE A 399 -14.48 -13.09 -2.64
CA PHE A 399 -13.65 -14.21 -3.11
C PHE A 399 -12.28 -14.32 -2.44
N GLY A 400 -11.96 -13.46 -1.48
CA GLY A 400 -10.72 -13.49 -0.71
C GLY A 400 -9.51 -12.86 -1.42
N ALA A 401 -8.37 -12.85 -0.72
CA ALA A 401 -7.14 -12.21 -1.21
C ALA A 401 -6.51 -12.92 -2.43
N GLN A 402 -6.64 -14.25 -2.48
CA GLN A 402 -6.00 -15.10 -3.49
C GLN A 402 -6.98 -16.19 -3.96
N PRO A 403 -8.00 -15.83 -4.75
CA PRO A 403 -8.96 -16.82 -5.28
C PRO A 403 -8.30 -17.84 -6.21
N PHE A 404 -7.08 -17.56 -6.69
CA PHE A 404 -6.24 -18.51 -7.39
C PHE A 404 -4.92 -18.69 -6.66
N ARG A 405 -4.47 -19.93 -6.54
CA ARG A 405 -3.16 -20.27 -5.97
C ARG A 405 -2.50 -21.38 -6.77
N TRP A 406 -1.19 -21.51 -6.60
CA TRP A 406 -0.42 -22.62 -7.12
C TRP A 406 -0.38 -23.73 -6.08
N GLU A 407 -0.77 -24.94 -6.46
CA GLU A 407 -0.48 -26.16 -5.71
C GLU A 407 0.57 -26.94 -6.53
N GLU A 408 1.78 -27.03 -5.98
CA GLU A 408 2.99 -27.50 -6.68
C GLU A 408 3.27 -26.70 -7.97
N THR A 409 2.82 -27.20 -9.12
CA THR A 409 3.00 -26.60 -10.46
C THR A 409 1.67 -26.37 -11.18
N LYS A 410 0.53 -26.55 -10.51
CA LYS A 410 -0.80 -26.43 -11.11
C LYS A 410 -1.58 -25.29 -10.49
N LEU A 411 -2.33 -24.57 -11.33
CA LEU A 411 -3.25 -23.54 -10.89
C LEU A 411 -4.50 -24.19 -10.28
N CYS A 412 -4.94 -23.68 -9.14
CA CYS A 412 -6.21 -24.05 -8.53
C CYS A 412 -7.04 -22.80 -8.26
N PHE A 413 -8.36 -22.89 -8.48
CA PHE A 413 -9.33 -21.89 -8.04
C PHE A 413 -9.89 -22.31 -6.68
N ALA A 414 -9.70 -21.45 -5.69
CA ALA A 414 -10.01 -21.72 -4.30
C ALA A 414 -10.48 -20.41 -3.62
N PRO A 415 -11.71 -19.96 -3.91
CA PRO A 415 -12.23 -18.71 -3.34
C PRO A 415 -12.38 -18.83 -1.83
N GLN A 416 -12.11 -17.74 -1.13
CA GLN A 416 -12.20 -17.64 0.33
C GLN A 416 -13.05 -16.43 0.72
N PRO A 417 -14.39 -16.54 0.66
CA PRO A 417 -15.25 -15.45 1.03
C PRO A 417 -15.29 -15.20 2.54
N PHE A 418 -15.50 -13.95 2.90
CA PHE A 418 -15.67 -13.47 4.28
C PHE A 418 -17.02 -12.77 4.39
N LEU A 419 -18.11 -13.48 4.09
CA LEU A 419 -19.46 -12.95 4.05
C LEU A 419 -20.22 -13.28 5.35
N ARG A 420 -20.86 -12.26 5.91
CA ARG A 420 -21.82 -12.40 7.01
C ARG A 420 -23.13 -12.97 6.50
N SER A 421 -23.87 -13.66 7.37
CA SER A 421 -25.11 -14.39 7.05
C SER A 421 -26.17 -13.54 6.35
N ASP A 422 -26.18 -12.24 6.60
CA ASP A 422 -27.14 -11.28 6.05
C ASP A 422 -26.82 -10.81 4.62
N PHE A 423 -25.67 -11.22 4.05
CA PHE A 423 -25.38 -11.02 2.62
C PHE A 423 -26.16 -11.99 1.73
N PHE A 424 -26.71 -13.07 2.30
CA PHE A 424 -27.45 -14.07 1.56
C PHE A 424 -28.94 -13.74 1.54
N THR A 425 -29.59 -13.96 0.39
CA THR A 425 -31.03 -13.75 0.23
C THR A 425 -31.83 -14.54 1.28
N VAL A 426 -32.95 -13.99 1.75
CA VAL A 426 -33.85 -14.70 2.68
C VAL A 426 -34.91 -15.50 1.92
N GLU A 427 -35.37 -14.95 0.81
CA GLU A 427 -36.38 -15.53 -0.08
C GLU A 427 -35.87 -15.52 -1.53
N PRO A 428 -36.48 -16.29 -2.44
CA PRO A 428 -36.14 -16.21 -3.85
C PRO A 428 -36.29 -14.78 -4.39
N GLN A 429 -35.31 -14.32 -5.17
CA GLN A 429 -35.33 -12.99 -5.76
C GLN A 429 -35.12 -13.05 -7.27
N GLU A 430 -35.94 -12.27 -7.98
CA GLU A 430 -35.75 -11.99 -9.40
C GLU A 430 -34.91 -10.72 -9.56
N VAL A 431 -33.73 -10.84 -10.18
CA VAL A 431 -32.77 -9.75 -10.31
C VAL A 431 -32.38 -9.57 -11.77
N LYS A 432 -32.47 -8.34 -12.28
CA LYS A 432 -31.90 -7.97 -13.57
C LYS A 432 -30.39 -7.85 -13.44
N PHE A 433 -29.66 -8.82 -13.98
CA PHE A 433 -28.21 -8.91 -13.90
C PHE A 433 -27.56 -8.40 -15.19
N GLN A 434 -26.67 -7.41 -15.08
CA GLN A 434 -25.96 -6.85 -16.22
C GLN A 434 -24.61 -7.54 -16.43
N PHE A 435 -24.49 -8.33 -17.50
CA PHE A 435 -23.25 -9.00 -17.86
C PHE A 435 -22.28 -8.08 -18.60
N SER A 436 -22.81 -7.19 -19.45
CA SER A 436 -22.03 -6.21 -20.22
C SER A 436 -22.81 -4.89 -20.38
N PRO A 437 -22.20 -3.81 -20.92
CA PRO A 437 -22.93 -2.57 -21.19
C PRO A 437 -24.17 -2.75 -22.07
N THR A 438 -24.21 -3.80 -22.90
CA THR A 438 -25.29 -4.06 -23.87
C THR A 438 -26.09 -5.33 -23.58
N HIS A 439 -25.66 -6.16 -22.63
CA HIS A 439 -26.31 -7.44 -22.31
C HIS A 439 -26.75 -7.50 -20.84
N SER A 440 -28.01 -7.81 -20.60
CA SER A 440 -28.58 -8.06 -19.28
C SER A 440 -29.62 -9.15 -19.36
N GLU A 441 -29.69 -9.98 -18.32
CA GLU A 441 -30.68 -11.04 -18.21
C GLU A 441 -31.41 -10.93 -16.87
N THR A 442 -32.67 -11.33 -16.84
CA THR A 442 -33.42 -11.46 -15.59
C THR A 442 -33.19 -12.87 -15.05
N LEU A 443 -32.60 -12.96 -13.87
CA LEU A 443 -32.21 -14.21 -13.23
C LEU A 443 -33.00 -14.42 -11.95
N ASN A 444 -33.39 -15.67 -11.70
CA ASN A 444 -34.02 -16.09 -10.46
C ASN A 444 -32.98 -16.73 -9.54
N PHE A 445 -32.75 -16.12 -8.39
CA PHE A 445 -31.87 -16.62 -7.35
C PHE A 445 -32.72 -17.21 -6.21
N PRO A 446 -32.46 -18.44 -5.76
CA PRO A 446 -33.20 -19.02 -4.64
C PRO A 446 -32.84 -18.34 -3.32
N ALA A 447 -33.61 -18.64 -2.28
CA ALA A 447 -33.27 -18.26 -0.91
C ALA A 447 -31.88 -18.78 -0.52
N ASN A 448 -31.26 -18.08 0.42
CA ASN A 448 -29.94 -18.34 0.99
C ASN A 448 -28.81 -18.34 -0.06
N THR A 449 -28.85 -17.39 -1.00
CA THR A 449 -27.80 -17.22 -2.01
C THR A 449 -27.16 -15.84 -2.02
N TYR A 450 -25.90 -15.79 -2.44
CA TYR A 450 -25.18 -14.56 -2.76
C TYR A 450 -24.62 -14.69 -4.18
N ALA A 451 -24.92 -13.74 -5.05
CA ALA A 451 -24.54 -13.80 -6.46
C ALA A 451 -23.73 -12.57 -6.88
N TYR A 452 -22.70 -12.79 -7.69
CA TYR A 452 -21.83 -11.71 -8.15
C TYR A 452 -21.15 -12.02 -9.48
N ARG A 453 -20.66 -10.96 -10.13
CA ARG A 453 -19.87 -11.06 -11.37
C ARG A 453 -18.40 -11.21 -11.03
N PHE A 454 -17.77 -12.29 -11.51
CA PHE A 454 -16.36 -12.57 -11.29
C PHE A 454 -15.58 -12.43 -12.60
N LEU A 455 -14.40 -11.78 -12.52
CA LEU A 455 -13.52 -11.51 -13.65
C LEU A 455 -14.21 -10.90 -14.88
N GLY A 456 -15.29 -10.14 -14.66
CA GLY A 456 -16.02 -9.41 -15.70
C GLY A 456 -16.97 -10.24 -16.57
N ALA A 457 -16.95 -11.58 -16.49
CA ALA A 457 -17.73 -12.44 -17.38
C ALA A 457 -18.55 -13.52 -16.65
N SER A 458 -17.99 -14.16 -15.63
CA SER A 458 -18.61 -15.30 -14.97
C SER A 458 -19.63 -14.87 -13.91
N LEU A 459 -20.82 -15.47 -13.92
CA LEU A 459 -21.75 -15.40 -12.79
C LEU A 459 -21.35 -16.44 -11.75
N VAL A 460 -20.98 -15.97 -10.56
CA VAL A 460 -20.75 -16.85 -9.41
C VAL A 460 -21.98 -16.78 -8.51
N VAL A 461 -22.46 -17.95 -8.07
CA VAL A 461 -23.58 -18.06 -7.12
C VAL A 461 -23.15 -18.93 -5.95
N TYR A 462 -23.13 -18.35 -4.77
CA TYR A 462 -22.91 -19.04 -3.51
C TYR A 462 -24.23 -19.52 -2.96
N HIS A 463 -24.33 -20.83 -2.73
CA HIS A 463 -25.49 -21.50 -2.13
C HIS A 463 -25.16 -21.87 -0.70
N ASN A 464 -25.84 -21.26 0.27
CA ASN A 464 -25.57 -21.42 1.69
C ASN A 464 -26.84 -21.86 2.44
N PRO A 465 -27.21 -23.15 2.40
CA PRO A 465 -28.49 -23.62 2.96
C PRO A 465 -28.70 -23.30 4.45
N LYS A 466 -27.61 -23.20 5.22
CA LYS A 466 -27.64 -22.83 6.64
C LYS A 466 -27.73 -21.32 6.87
N ARG A 467 -27.49 -20.51 5.84
CA ARG A 467 -27.33 -19.06 5.91
C ARG A 467 -26.39 -18.65 7.05
N GLY A 468 -25.29 -19.40 7.23
CA GLY A 468 -24.28 -19.12 8.24
C GLY A 468 -23.18 -18.20 7.70
N ASP A 469 -22.42 -17.56 8.60
CA ASP A 469 -21.24 -16.79 8.22
C ASP A 469 -20.20 -17.68 7.51
N THR A 470 -19.47 -17.13 6.55
CA THR A 470 -18.38 -17.86 5.86
C THR A 470 -17.01 -17.65 6.53
N PHE A 471 -16.98 -17.00 7.70
CA PHE A 471 -15.80 -16.72 8.49
C PHE A 471 -16.04 -17.01 9.98
N GLY A 472 -14.96 -17.00 10.77
CA GLY A 472 -15.02 -17.31 12.21
C GLY A 472 -15.01 -18.81 12.54
N PRO A 473 -15.15 -19.16 13.84
CA PRO A 473 -15.05 -20.54 14.32
C PRO A 473 -16.19 -21.45 13.87
N CYS A 474 -17.39 -20.91 13.70
CA CYS A 474 -18.61 -21.64 13.33
C CYS A 474 -18.95 -21.50 11.84
N ARG A 475 -17.98 -21.15 11.00
CA ARG A 475 -18.21 -20.85 9.59
C ARG A 475 -18.77 -22.04 8.81
N VAL A 476 -19.61 -21.75 7.82
CA VAL A 476 -19.91 -22.69 6.76
C VAL A 476 -18.70 -22.85 5.82
N ASN A 477 -18.50 -24.04 5.26
CA ASN A 477 -17.35 -24.31 4.40
C ASN A 477 -17.80 -24.77 3.01
N ILE A 478 -17.03 -24.41 1.98
CA ILE A 478 -17.26 -24.87 0.61
C ILE A 478 -17.08 -26.39 0.56
N GLN A 479 -18.09 -27.11 0.08
CA GLN A 479 -18.09 -28.56 -0.09
C GLN A 479 -18.08 -29.00 -1.56
N GLY A 480 -18.36 -28.10 -2.49
CA GLY A 480 -18.32 -28.45 -3.90
C GLY A 480 -18.67 -27.31 -4.83
N PHE A 481 -18.49 -27.60 -6.11
CA PHE A 481 -18.72 -26.68 -7.22
C PHE A 481 -19.56 -27.36 -8.29
N ARG A 482 -20.38 -26.57 -8.97
CA ARG A 482 -21.01 -26.92 -10.24
C ARG A 482 -20.66 -25.86 -11.27
N LEU A 483 -19.87 -26.25 -12.25
CA LEU A 483 -19.45 -25.41 -13.36
C LEU A 483 -20.36 -25.67 -14.55
N ARG A 484 -20.83 -24.62 -15.23
CA ARG A 484 -21.57 -24.72 -16.48
C ARG A 484 -20.77 -24.03 -17.58
N THR A 485 -20.43 -24.77 -18.63
CA THR A 485 -19.70 -24.24 -19.79
C THR A 485 -20.63 -23.45 -20.71
N ALA A 486 -20.06 -22.75 -21.69
CA ALA A 486 -20.84 -22.01 -22.70
C ALA A 486 -21.75 -22.91 -23.55
N GLU A 487 -21.36 -24.18 -23.75
CA GLU A 487 -22.12 -25.21 -24.47
C GLU A 487 -23.21 -25.86 -23.59
N GLY A 488 -23.34 -25.42 -22.33
CA GLY A 488 -24.32 -25.94 -21.38
C GLY A 488 -23.92 -27.24 -20.67
N LYS A 489 -22.68 -27.73 -20.89
CA LYS A 489 -22.15 -28.90 -20.16
C LYS A 489 -22.02 -28.56 -18.67
N VAL A 490 -22.46 -29.48 -17.81
CA VAL A 490 -22.36 -29.36 -16.36
C VAL A 490 -21.24 -30.25 -15.85
N ILE A 491 -20.38 -29.70 -14.99
CA ILE A 491 -19.27 -30.39 -14.34
C ILE A 491 -19.44 -30.20 -12.83
N GLU A 492 -19.53 -31.30 -12.08
CA GLU A 492 -19.62 -31.27 -10.62
C GLU A 492 -18.29 -31.71 -10.00
N LEU A 493 -17.89 -31.01 -8.95
CA LEU A 493 -16.63 -31.22 -8.24
C LEU A 493 -16.92 -31.19 -6.74
N GLU A 494 -16.38 -32.18 -6.03
CA GLU A 494 -16.41 -32.22 -4.57
C GLU A 494 -15.16 -31.54 -3.98
N GLY A 495 -15.30 -30.98 -2.78
CA GLY A 495 -14.24 -30.31 -2.05
C GLY A 495 -14.23 -28.78 -2.22
N SER A 496 -13.20 -28.15 -1.67
CA SER A 496 -13.10 -26.69 -1.55
C SER A 496 -12.26 -26.04 -2.65
N ILE A 497 -11.83 -26.80 -3.66
CA ILE A 497 -11.00 -26.31 -4.77
C ILE A 497 -11.49 -26.82 -6.12
N VAL A 498 -11.23 -26.04 -7.16
CA VAL A 498 -11.31 -26.46 -8.56
C VAL A 498 -9.89 -26.59 -9.10
N PRO A 499 -9.43 -27.79 -9.49
CA PRO A 499 -8.08 -28.00 -9.99
C PRO A 499 -7.94 -27.61 -11.48
N SER A 500 -6.70 -27.55 -11.95
CA SER A 500 -6.35 -27.51 -13.38
C SER A 500 -6.92 -28.73 -14.12
N PRO A 501 -7.39 -28.60 -15.39
CA PRO A 501 -7.38 -27.39 -16.22
C PRO A 501 -8.54 -26.42 -15.96
N LEU A 502 -9.59 -26.84 -15.23
CA LEU A 502 -10.80 -26.03 -15.04
C LEU A 502 -10.52 -24.69 -14.33
N ALA A 503 -9.54 -24.64 -13.42
CA ALA A 503 -9.09 -23.40 -12.81
C ALA A 503 -8.58 -22.36 -13.84
N GLU A 504 -7.87 -22.82 -14.87
CA GLU A 504 -7.35 -21.98 -15.96
C GLU A 504 -8.50 -21.48 -16.83
N GLU A 505 -9.49 -22.35 -17.11
CA GLU A 505 -10.70 -22.00 -17.85
C GLU A 505 -11.53 -20.95 -17.11
N ILE A 506 -11.70 -21.08 -15.79
CA ILE A 506 -12.34 -20.06 -14.94
C ILE A 506 -11.57 -18.74 -15.04
N ARG A 507 -10.24 -18.78 -14.89
CA ARG A 507 -9.40 -17.58 -14.93
C ARG A 507 -9.43 -16.88 -16.29
N ALA A 508 -9.58 -17.63 -17.37
CA ALA A 508 -9.73 -17.14 -18.73
C ALA A 508 -11.16 -16.63 -19.04
N GLY A 509 -12.11 -16.74 -18.10
CA GLY A 509 -13.51 -16.34 -18.29
C GLY A 509 -14.31 -17.29 -19.19
N MET A 510 -13.83 -18.52 -19.41
CA MET A 510 -14.47 -19.51 -20.29
C MET A 510 -15.60 -20.30 -19.61
N ILE A 511 -15.79 -20.13 -18.30
CA ILE A 511 -16.88 -20.74 -17.52
C ILE A 511 -17.92 -19.65 -17.18
N PRO A 512 -19.05 -19.54 -17.90
CA PRO A 512 -20.02 -18.47 -17.69
C PRO A 512 -20.75 -18.55 -16.34
N ARG A 513 -20.89 -19.74 -15.76
CA ARG A 513 -21.59 -19.92 -14.48
C ARG A 513 -20.87 -20.88 -13.55
N ILE A 514 -20.68 -20.43 -12.32
CA ILE A 514 -19.99 -21.14 -11.24
C ILE A 514 -20.92 -21.13 -10.03
N ASP A 515 -21.57 -22.25 -9.74
CA ASP A 515 -22.30 -22.44 -8.50
C ASP A 515 -21.36 -23.05 -7.45
N VAL A 516 -21.28 -22.45 -6.26
CA VAL A 516 -20.44 -22.91 -5.14
C VAL A 516 -21.35 -23.27 -3.97
N PHE A 517 -21.18 -24.45 -3.40
CA PHE A 517 -22.07 -24.98 -2.37
C PHE A 517 -21.38 -25.01 -1.01
N PHE A 518 -22.00 -24.37 -0.02
CA PHE A 518 -21.60 -24.44 1.38
C PHE A 518 -22.38 -25.52 2.13
N ALA A 519 -21.77 -26.06 3.19
CA ALA A 519 -22.46 -26.88 4.19
C ALA A 519 -22.00 -26.56 5.61
#